data_AF-I3YB56-F1
#
_entry.id   AF-I3YB56-F1
#
_cell.length_a   1.000
_cell.length_b   1.000
_cell.length_c   1.000
_cell.angle_alpha   90.00
_cell.angle_beta   90.00
_cell.angle_gamma   90.00
#
_symmetry.space_group_name_H-M   'P 1'
#
loop_
_entity.id
_entity.type
_entity.pdbx_description
1 polymer ?
#
loop_
_entity_poly.entity_id
_entity_poly.type
_entity_poly.pdbx_seq_one_letter_code
_entity_poly.pdbx_strand_id
1 'polypeptide(L)'
;MSDAPFDLIDARDAFADSDWFHVCRQAQTPYVVVRSGETSADVLWDYVTLPPSCDALLRSHFDSLESNARAIFERFAIPESHLRIKPTLICFDRLPFDHAKRAAAELHGLISTYLSDARNAAPGAPVPCETAAVTGDGMRDELEAPSLRRLWIEEKLDKCF
;
A
#
# COMPACT_ATOMS: atom_id res chain seq x y z
N MET A 1 -1.90 19.57 18.13
CA MET A 1 -1.71 18.34 17.32
C MET A 1 -3.03 17.60 17.34
N SER A 2 -3.64 17.37 16.19
CA SER A 2 -4.93 16.68 16.09
C SER A 2 -4.77 15.23 16.53
N ASP A 3 -5.69 14.73 17.35
CA ASP A 3 -5.75 13.34 17.87
C ASP A 3 -6.18 12.32 16.78
N ALA A 4 -6.00 12.67 15.51
CA ALA A 4 -6.44 11.88 14.37
C ALA A 4 -5.32 10.92 13.94
N PRO A 5 -5.63 9.67 13.53
CA PRO A 5 -4.63 8.69 13.11
C PRO A 5 -4.10 8.94 11.68
N PHE A 6 -4.23 10.16 11.16
CA PHE A 6 -3.86 10.55 9.80
C PHE A 6 -3.39 11.99 9.77
N ASP A 7 -2.52 12.30 8.80
CA ASP A 7 -2.09 13.67 8.56
C ASP A 7 -3.11 14.43 7.69
N LEU A 8 -3.25 15.74 7.91
CA LEU A 8 -4.08 16.62 7.09
C LEU A 8 -3.15 17.61 6.38
N ILE A 9 -3.05 17.50 5.06
CA ILE A 9 -2.12 18.30 4.25
C ILE A 9 -2.90 19.06 3.18
N ASP A 10 -2.54 20.31 2.90
CA ASP A 10 -3.12 21.04 1.77
C ASP A 10 -2.61 20.46 0.44
N ALA A 11 -3.46 20.35 -0.57
CA ALA A 11 -3.06 19.83 -1.88
C ALA A 11 -1.96 20.66 -2.57
N ARG A 12 -1.78 21.92 -2.16
CA ARG A 12 -0.74 22.83 -2.66
C ARG A 12 0.61 22.60 -2.01
N ASP A 13 0.64 21.94 -0.84
CA ASP A 13 1.88 21.61 -0.16
C ASP A 13 2.48 20.34 -0.78
N ALA A 14 3.78 20.37 -1.03
CA ALA A 14 4.50 19.14 -1.35
C ALA A 14 4.35 18.17 -0.18
N PHE A 15 4.40 16.86 -0.44
CA PHE A 15 4.56 15.84 0.61
C PHE A 15 5.87 16.11 1.34
N ALA A 16 5.78 16.97 2.34
CA ALA A 16 6.88 17.33 3.20
C ALA A 16 7.09 16.19 4.18
N ASP A 17 8.35 16.01 4.53
CA ASP A 17 8.85 15.14 5.59
C ASP A 17 8.21 15.54 6.93
N SER A 18 6.95 15.14 7.15
CA SER A 18 6.15 15.59 8.29
C SER A 18 6.59 14.87 9.56
N ASP A 19 6.46 15.54 10.70
CA ASP A 19 6.72 14.90 12.00
C ASP A 19 5.88 13.62 12.16
N TRP A 20 4.67 13.60 11.59
CA TRP A 20 3.80 12.42 11.61
C TRP A 20 4.35 11.27 10.77
N PHE A 21 4.92 11.54 9.60
CA PHE A 21 5.61 10.52 8.81
C PHE A 21 6.75 9.85 9.60
N HIS A 22 7.57 10.65 10.28
CA HIS A 22 8.67 10.13 11.12
C HIS A 22 8.16 9.31 12.29
N VAL A 23 7.10 9.77 12.96
CA VAL A 23 6.44 9.02 14.04
C VAL A 23 5.90 7.68 13.52
N CYS A 24 5.17 7.68 12.40
CA CYS A 24 4.64 6.46 11.82
C CYS A 24 5.74 5.48 11.42
N ARG A 25 6.83 5.99 10.84
CA ARG A 25 8.00 5.19 10.46
C ARG A 25 8.72 4.59 11.67
N GLN A 26 8.92 5.36 12.74
CA GLN A 26 9.55 4.87 13.96
C GLN A 26 8.68 3.84 14.69
N ALA A 27 7.35 4.06 14.70
CA ALA A 27 6.38 3.16 15.31
C ALA A 27 5.99 1.98 14.42
N GLN A 28 6.46 1.92 13.17
CA GLN A 28 6.09 0.94 12.15
C GLN A 28 4.56 0.83 11.98
N THR A 29 3.90 1.98 11.97
CA THR A 29 2.43 2.11 11.83
C THR A 29 2.08 2.66 10.44
N PRO A 30 0.86 2.43 9.96
CA PRO A 30 0.48 2.84 8.63
C PRO A 30 0.35 4.36 8.56
N TYR A 31 1.05 4.97 7.61
CA TYR A 31 0.94 6.40 7.38
C TYR A 31 -0.19 6.69 6.38
N VAL A 32 -1.27 7.26 6.88
CA VAL A 32 -2.42 7.69 6.08
C VAL A 32 -2.48 9.21 6.07
N VAL A 33 -2.73 9.79 4.91
CA VAL A 33 -2.81 11.23 4.68
C VAL A 33 -4.13 11.57 4.03
N VAL A 34 -4.76 12.64 4.50
CA VAL A 34 -5.87 13.31 3.84
C VAL A 34 -5.35 14.60 3.23
N ARG A 35 -5.31 14.64 1.90
CA ARG A 35 -4.89 15.80 1.14
C ARG A 35 -6.11 16.63 0.75
N SER A 36 -6.30 17.80 1.35
CA SER A 36 -7.44 18.67 1.06
C SER A 36 -7.17 19.55 -0.16
N GLY A 37 -8.00 19.42 -1.20
CA GLY A 37 -8.15 20.40 -2.26
C GLY A 37 -9.25 21.42 -1.96
N GLU A 38 -9.56 22.27 -2.94
CA GLU A 38 -10.54 23.35 -2.76
C GLU A 38 -11.98 22.85 -2.52
N THR A 39 -12.37 21.73 -3.13
CA THR A 39 -13.75 21.21 -3.09
C THR A 39 -13.84 19.73 -2.69
N SER A 40 -12.72 19.02 -2.70
CA SER A 40 -12.63 17.60 -2.40
C SER A 40 -11.30 17.29 -1.73
N ALA A 41 -11.19 16.11 -1.15
CA ALA A 41 -9.95 15.62 -0.58
C ALA A 41 -9.62 14.22 -1.07
N ASP A 42 -8.33 13.94 -1.11
CA ASP A 42 -7.80 12.64 -1.46
C ASP A 42 -7.31 11.95 -0.19
N VAL A 43 -7.57 10.66 -0.07
CA VAL A 43 -6.99 9.82 0.99
C VAL A 43 -5.87 9.00 0.38
N LEU A 44 -4.69 9.05 0.97
CA LEU A 44 -3.53 8.30 0.52
C LEU A 44 -2.98 7.46 1.67
N TRP A 45 -2.71 6.19 1.38
CA TRP A 45 -1.86 5.34 2.18
C TRP A 45 -0.75 4.78 1.30
N ASP A 46 0.49 4.84 1.79
CA ASP A 46 1.66 4.25 1.15
C ASP A 46 2.39 3.34 2.15
N TYR A 47 2.93 2.25 1.63
CA TYR A 47 3.72 1.27 2.35
C TYR A 47 5.08 1.80 2.86
N VAL A 48 5.55 2.97 2.40
CA VAL A 48 6.87 3.54 2.69
C VAL A 48 7.27 3.58 4.18
N THR A 49 6.31 3.64 5.13
CA THR A 49 6.62 3.63 6.57
C THR A 49 6.81 2.24 7.17
N LEU A 50 6.61 1.18 6.38
CA LEU A 50 6.59 -0.21 6.84
C LEU A 50 7.88 -0.97 6.49
N PRO A 51 8.32 -1.91 7.34
CA PRO A 51 9.52 -2.70 7.09
C PRO A 51 9.30 -3.69 5.93
N PRO A 52 10.29 -4.04 5.08
CA PRO A 52 10.08 -4.90 3.92
C PRO A 52 9.43 -6.26 4.19
N SER A 53 9.52 -6.78 5.41
CA SER A 53 8.87 -8.03 5.82
C SER A 53 7.33 -8.00 5.73
N CYS A 54 6.70 -6.83 5.82
CA CYS A 54 5.24 -6.72 5.70
C CYS A 54 4.75 -6.78 4.23
N ASP A 55 5.63 -6.59 3.23
CA ASP A 55 5.27 -6.49 1.81
C ASP A 55 4.85 -7.86 1.28
N ALA A 56 5.56 -8.91 1.67
CA ALA A 56 5.20 -10.29 1.33
C ALA A 56 3.80 -10.65 1.87
N LEU A 57 3.48 -10.21 3.08
CA LEU A 57 2.19 -10.48 3.72
C LEU A 57 1.05 -9.69 3.08
N LEU A 58 1.25 -8.39 2.82
CA LEU A 58 0.24 -7.58 2.14
C LEU A 58 -0.03 -8.10 0.73
N ARG A 59 1.01 -8.60 0.04
CA ARG A 59 0.84 -9.26 -1.27
C ARG A 59 0.09 -10.58 -1.16
N SER A 60 0.39 -11.42 -0.16
CA SER A 60 -0.31 -12.70 0.00
C SER A 60 -1.79 -12.54 0.40
N HIS A 61 -2.15 -11.43 1.03
CA HIS A 61 -3.52 -11.09 1.38
C HIS A 61 -4.12 -9.98 0.50
N PHE A 62 -3.53 -9.71 -0.66
CA PHE A 62 -3.88 -8.54 -1.46
C PHE A 62 -5.34 -8.55 -1.90
N ASP A 63 -5.88 -9.69 -2.34
CA ASP A 63 -7.28 -9.79 -2.78
C ASP A 63 -8.25 -9.40 -1.66
N SER A 64 -7.99 -9.87 -0.43
CA SER A 64 -8.78 -9.52 0.76
C SER A 64 -8.60 -8.05 1.14
N LEU A 65 -7.38 -7.53 1.06
CA LEU A 65 -7.08 -6.12 1.31
C LEU A 65 -7.79 -5.22 0.31
N GLU A 66 -7.73 -5.55 -0.98
CA GLU A 66 -8.39 -4.81 -2.07
C GLU A 66 -9.91 -4.80 -1.85
N SER A 67 -10.50 -5.96 -1.60
CA SER A 67 -11.95 -6.07 -1.38
C SER A 67 -12.40 -5.21 -0.19
N ASN A 68 -11.67 -5.26 0.92
CA ASN A 68 -12.01 -4.47 2.11
C ASN A 68 -11.79 -2.97 1.89
N ALA A 69 -10.71 -2.57 1.22
CA ALA A 69 -10.44 -1.17 0.88
C ALA A 69 -11.47 -0.61 -0.10
N ARG A 70 -11.90 -1.40 -1.08
CA ARG A 70 -12.98 -1.07 -2.00
C ARG A 70 -14.30 -0.87 -1.27
N ALA A 71 -14.63 -1.74 -0.32
CA ALA A 71 -15.83 -1.59 0.48
C ALA A 71 -15.82 -0.30 1.34
N ILE A 72 -14.65 0.11 1.85
CA ILE A 72 -14.50 1.43 2.51
C ILE A 72 -14.80 2.54 1.50
N PHE A 73 -14.14 2.53 0.34
CA PHE A 73 -14.33 3.54 -0.70
C PHE A 73 -15.80 3.67 -1.09
N GLU A 74 -16.50 2.57 -1.39
CA GLU A 74 -17.90 2.56 -1.83
C GLU A 74 -18.88 3.18 -0.81
N ARG A 75 -18.58 3.11 0.49
CA ARG A 75 -19.41 3.77 1.53
C ARG A 75 -19.33 5.29 1.49
N PHE A 76 -18.22 5.83 1.02
CA PHE A 76 -17.89 7.25 1.10
C PHE A 76 -17.85 7.94 -0.27
N ALA A 77 -17.78 7.17 -1.35
CA ALA A 77 -17.64 7.64 -2.71
C ALA A 77 -18.86 8.42 -3.20
N ILE A 78 -18.59 9.40 -4.05
CA ILE A 78 -19.55 10.08 -4.92
C ILE A 78 -19.25 9.71 -6.38
N PRO A 79 -20.12 10.01 -7.35
CA PRO A 79 -19.91 9.63 -8.76
C PRO A 79 -18.56 10.10 -9.35
N GLU A 80 -18.02 11.22 -8.85
CA GLU A 80 -16.76 11.80 -9.28
C GLU A 80 -15.53 11.23 -8.55
N SER A 81 -15.75 10.38 -7.55
CA SER A 81 -14.66 9.76 -6.79
C SER A 81 -14.00 8.64 -7.57
N HIS A 82 -12.71 8.43 -7.33
CA HIS A 82 -11.95 7.36 -7.98
C HIS A 82 -11.18 6.52 -6.95
N LEU A 83 -11.04 5.24 -7.26
CA LEU A 83 -10.32 4.28 -6.44
C LEU A 83 -9.09 3.78 -7.18
N ARG A 84 -7.93 3.86 -6.53
CA ARG A 84 -6.68 3.24 -7.00
C ARG A 84 -6.13 2.36 -5.90
N ILE A 85 -5.99 1.07 -6.18
CA ILE A 85 -5.43 0.10 -5.23
C ILE A 85 -4.28 -0.65 -5.90
N LYS A 86 -3.17 -0.74 -5.17
CA LYS A 86 -2.00 -1.58 -5.43
C LYS A 86 -1.57 -2.21 -4.11
N PRO A 87 -0.78 -3.30 -4.11
CA PRO A 87 -0.35 -3.94 -2.87
C PRO A 87 0.35 -3.01 -1.87
N THR A 88 1.01 -1.96 -2.37
CA THR A 88 1.80 -1.02 -1.56
C THR A 88 1.23 0.38 -1.53
N LEU A 89 0.04 0.61 -2.10
CA LEU A 89 -0.53 1.95 -2.27
C LEU A 89 -2.05 1.86 -2.36
N ILE A 90 -2.75 2.63 -1.55
CA ILE A 90 -4.21 2.79 -1.65
C ILE A 90 -4.51 4.28 -1.73
N CYS A 91 -5.29 4.66 -2.72
CA CYS A 91 -5.72 6.04 -2.91
C CYS A 91 -7.21 6.12 -3.20
N PHE A 92 -7.89 6.97 -2.42
CA PHE A 92 -9.27 7.37 -2.64
C PHE A 92 -9.25 8.82 -3.11
N ASP A 93 -9.47 9.05 -4.40
CA ASP A 93 -9.41 10.38 -4.98
C ASP A 93 -10.80 11.03 -4.97
N ARG A 94 -10.83 12.35 -4.77
CA ARG A 94 -12.02 13.20 -4.91
C ARG A 94 -13.20 12.78 -4.03
N LEU A 95 -12.94 12.56 -2.74
CA LEU A 95 -13.98 12.39 -1.73
C LEU A 95 -14.40 13.75 -1.15
N PRO A 96 -15.66 13.93 -0.71
CA PRO A 96 -16.02 15.06 0.15
C PRO A 96 -15.13 15.09 1.40
N PHE A 97 -14.75 16.27 1.89
CA PHE A 97 -13.75 16.38 2.97
C PHE A 97 -14.11 15.58 4.25
N ASP A 98 -15.36 15.64 4.69
CA ASP A 98 -15.84 14.86 5.85
C ASP A 98 -15.90 13.35 5.58
N HIS A 99 -16.04 12.96 4.32
CA HIS A 99 -16.00 11.56 3.90
C HIS A 99 -14.55 11.08 3.87
N ALA A 100 -13.63 11.88 3.34
CA ALA A 100 -12.20 11.59 3.30
C ALA A 100 -11.63 11.35 4.71
N LYS A 101 -11.96 12.19 5.70
CA LYS A 101 -11.53 11.98 7.10
C LYS A 101 -11.98 10.65 7.69
N ARG A 102 -13.25 10.29 7.46
CA ARG A 102 -13.83 9.03 7.96
C ARG A 102 -13.21 7.83 7.22
N ALA A 103 -13.08 7.93 5.91
CA ALA A 103 -12.44 6.91 5.08
C ALA A 103 -10.97 6.71 5.47
N ALA A 104 -10.23 7.78 5.80
CA ALA A 104 -8.84 7.70 6.27
C ALA A 104 -8.72 6.98 7.61
N ALA A 105 -9.60 7.27 8.57
CA ALA A 105 -9.63 6.55 9.85
C ALA A 105 -9.93 5.06 9.66
N GLU A 106 -10.90 4.71 8.82
CA GLU A 106 -11.22 3.31 8.51
C GLU A 106 -10.09 2.60 7.76
N LEU A 107 -9.45 3.29 6.80
CA LEU A 107 -8.31 2.75 6.07
C LEU A 107 -7.12 2.49 7.01
N HIS A 108 -6.80 3.44 7.90
CA HIS A 108 -5.76 3.25 8.92
C HIS A 108 -6.05 2.01 9.79
N GLY A 109 -7.31 1.84 10.25
CA GLY A 109 -7.72 0.68 11.03
C GLY A 109 -7.60 -0.64 10.27
N LEU A 110 -7.98 -0.64 8.99
CA LEU A 110 -7.84 -1.80 8.10
C LEU A 110 -6.38 -2.24 7.99
N ILE A 111 -5.47 -1.31 7.63
CA ILE A 111 -4.05 -1.64 7.47
C ILE A 111 -3.43 -2.06 8.80
N SER A 112 -3.78 -1.39 9.91
CA SER A 112 -3.29 -1.74 11.25
C SER A 112 -3.63 -3.19 11.64
N THR A 113 -4.78 -3.70 11.18
CA THR A 113 -5.19 -5.09 11.40
C THR A 113 -4.25 -6.06 10.68
N TYR A 114 -3.99 -5.83 9.39
CA TYR A 114 -3.04 -6.64 8.63
C TYR A 114 -1.61 -6.61 9.18
N LEU A 115 -1.17 -5.45 9.70
CA LEU A 115 0.15 -5.33 10.32
C LEU A 115 0.23 -6.04 11.69
N SER A 116 -0.87 -6.03 12.44
CA SER A 116 -0.96 -6.77 13.71
C SER A 116 -0.92 -8.27 13.47
N ASP A 117 -1.63 -8.76 12.45
CA ASP A 117 -1.58 -10.16 12.04
C ASP A 117 -0.18 -10.54 11.57
N ALA A 118 0.53 -9.66 10.84
CA ALA A 118 1.91 -9.88 10.43
C ALA A 118 2.88 -10.03 11.62
N ARG A 119 2.70 -9.20 12.65
CA ARG A 119 3.52 -9.26 13.86
C ARG A 119 3.26 -10.55 14.65
N ASN A 120 2.00 -11.00 14.71
CA ASN A 120 1.60 -12.19 15.45
C ASN A 120 1.90 -13.49 14.70
N ALA A 121 1.94 -13.46 13.36
CA ALA A 121 2.30 -14.60 12.52
C ALA A 121 3.80 -14.94 12.57
N ALA A 122 4.64 -14.11 13.20
CA ALA A 122 6.06 -14.40 13.40
C ALA A 122 6.32 -15.09 14.75
N PRO A 123 6.47 -16.42 14.74
CA PRO A 123 7.46 -17.09 15.57
C PRO A 123 8.43 -17.91 14.70
N GLY A 124 9.72 -17.89 15.06
CA GLY A 124 10.78 -18.62 14.35
C GLY A 124 10.52 -20.13 14.26
N ALA A 125 9.97 -20.58 13.13
CA ALA A 125 9.98 -21.98 12.75
C ALA A 125 11.05 -22.19 11.65
N PRO A 126 12.10 -22.99 11.90
CA PRO A 126 13.00 -23.41 10.85
C PRO A 126 12.23 -24.29 9.88
N VAL A 127 12.21 -23.89 8.61
CA VAL A 127 11.75 -24.74 7.52
C VAL A 127 12.59 -26.01 7.54
N PRO A 128 12.02 -27.22 7.69
CA PRO A 128 12.77 -28.44 7.44
C PRO A 128 13.13 -28.42 5.95
N CYS A 129 14.41 -28.24 5.69
CA CYS A 129 15.02 -28.52 4.39
C CYS A 129 14.91 -30.04 4.19
N GLU A 130 13.79 -30.51 3.65
CA GLU A 130 13.65 -31.91 3.28
C GLU A 130 14.24 -32.10 1.87
N THR A 131 15.55 -32.30 1.88
CA THR A 131 16.28 -33.00 0.83
C THR A 131 15.63 -34.36 0.60
N ALA A 132 14.91 -34.51 -0.50
CA ALA A 132 14.60 -35.80 -1.08
C ALA A 132 15.01 -35.77 -2.56
N ALA A 133 16.24 -36.25 -2.78
CA ALA A 133 16.72 -36.65 -4.08
C ALA A 133 16.06 -37.97 -4.52
N VAL A 134 16.13 -38.21 -5.84
CA VAL A 134 15.99 -39.49 -6.59
C VAL A 134 14.59 -39.84 -7.10
N THR A 135 14.32 -40.26 -8.34
CA THR A 135 14.96 -40.30 -9.69
C THR A 135 13.91 -40.93 -10.63
N GLY A 136 13.86 -40.53 -11.90
CA GLY A 136 13.17 -41.27 -12.99
C GLY A 136 12.58 -40.30 -14.02
N ASP A 137 13.35 -39.75 -14.95
CA ASP A 137 13.76 -40.30 -16.27
C ASP A 137 12.58 -40.51 -17.25
N GLY A 138 12.50 -39.65 -18.27
CA GLY A 138 11.43 -39.65 -19.28
C GLY A 138 11.38 -38.46 -20.25
N MET A 139 12.48 -38.22 -20.98
CA MET A 139 12.59 -37.77 -22.39
C MET A 139 11.60 -36.72 -23.02
N ARG A 140 12.14 -35.50 -23.25
CA ARG A 140 12.11 -34.58 -24.45
C ARG A 140 10.80 -34.10 -25.12
N ASP A 141 10.63 -32.77 -25.21
CA ASP A 141 10.77 -31.90 -26.42
C ASP A 141 10.43 -30.43 -25.99
N GLU A 142 11.34 -29.45 -26.00
CA GLU A 142 11.81 -28.57 -27.10
C GLU A 142 11.28 -27.12 -26.95
N LEU A 143 12.24 -26.18 -26.85
CA LEU A 143 12.26 -24.72 -27.14
C LEU A 143 11.05 -23.80 -26.83
N GLU A 144 11.23 -22.80 -25.94
CA GLU A 144 11.71 -21.44 -26.28
C GLU A 144 11.72 -20.51 -25.05
N ALA A 145 12.65 -19.55 -25.05
CA ALA A 145 13.04 -18.68 -23.95
C ALA A 145 12.06 -17.49 -23.71
N PRO A 146 12.13 -16.82 -22.54
CA PRO A 146 11.08 -15.92 -22.06
C PRO A 146 11.24 -14.50 -22.62
N SER A 147 10.15 -13.95 -23.16
CA SER A 147 10.08 -12.54 -23.54
C SER A 147 9.97 -11.64 -22.29
N LEU A 148 11.12 -11.16 -21.83
CA LEU A 148 11.28 -9.99 -20.97
C LEU A 148 10.60 -8.76 -21.60
N ARG A 149 9.41 -8.41 -21.13
CA ARG A 149 8.80 -7.09 -21.45
C ARG A 149 9.23 -6.05 -20.42
N ARG A 150 10.35 -5.42 -20.77
CA ARG A 150 10.72 -4.01 -20.59
C ARG A 150 10.12 -3.27 -19.40
N LEU A 151 10.99 -3.12 -18.39
CA LEU A 151 11.06 -1.99 -17.48
C LEU A 151 10.91 -0.67 -18.24
N TRP A 152 9.89 0.11 -17.93
CA TRP A 152 9.85 1.53 -18.30
C TRP A 152 10.60 2.32 -17.22
N ILE A 153 11.74 2.86 -17.61
CA ILE A 153 12.50 3.87 -16.88
C ILE A 153 11.93 5.21 -17.34
N GLU A 154 11.29 5.98 -16.45
CA GLU A 154 11.06 7.40 -16.72
C GLU A 154 12.34 8.16 -16.42
N GLU A 155 12.99 8.63 -17.50
CA GLU A 155 14.13 9.52 -17.46
C GLU A 155 13.72 10.92 -17.01
N LYS A 156 14.51 11.49 -16.10
CA LYS A 156 14.48 12.89 -15.69
C LYS A 156 14.64 13.81 -16.89
N LEU A 157 13.73 14.78 -17.03
CA LEU A 157 13.91 15.92 -17.92
C LEU A 157 14.49 17.09 -17.12
N ASP A 158 15.82 17.16 -17.03
CA ASP A 158 16.55 18.37 -16.68
C ASP A 158 16.78 19.17 -17.98
N LYS A 159 16.20 20.36 -18.09
CA LYS A 159 16.62 21.36 -19.08
C LYS A 159 16.68 22.74 -18.44
N CYS A 160 17.91 23.13 -18.11
CA CYS A 160 18.36 24.51 -18.08
C CYS A 160 18.22 25.14 -19.48
N PHE A 161 17.70 26.35 -19.54
CA PHE A 161 18.15 27.41 -20.46
C PHE A 161 17.89 28.76 -19.81
#